data_AF-A0A8J6XUI5-F1
#
_entry.id   AF-A0A8J6XUI5-F1
#
_cell.length_a   1.000
_cell.length_b   1.000
_cell.length_c   1.000
_cell.angle_alpha   90.00
_cell.angle_beta   90.00
_cell.angle_gamma   90.00
#
_symmetry.space_group_name_H-M   'P 1'
#
loop_
_entity.id
_entity.type
_entity.pdbx_description
1 polymer ?
#
loop_
_entity_poly.entity_id
_entity_poly.type
_entity_poly.pdbx_seq_one_letter_code
_entity_poly.pdbx_strand_id
1 'polypeptide(L)'
;MIESLRRWGGKLKDAPVYAVTPCFGPPLTKKTHQIFDKFQVEYLSFQSKNKYSWNKFLNKPLALAAVEKLATTVAVAWLDSDLLIVDEPERLLLGEGESFLACASDKNIGTTGPDDPTEPYWEEICKCVGLKIEDLPWIKTEQEGVSIRLYWNSGIFVYRRSTNFADHYLQACIQLCDSYLACQKAGFFFNDQVALGLTMVKMGIPWRALPYSHNYAMGSKTHKDWYNEELLRAAKVVHYHDAMWPPFWDTFLECLSHTHPSVADWLSSIGPMKNEAPLRSRVIKKVINSIRSSKESAYMKACKVI
;
A
#
# COMPACT_ATOMS: atom_id res chain seq x y z
N MET A 1 4.37 -3.03 -12.88
CA MET A 1 4.27 -3.99 -11.77
C MET A 1 4.43 -5.46 -12.17
N ILE A 2 3.45 -6.16 -12.74
CA ILE A 2 3.56 -7.63 -12.92
C ILE A 2 4.67 -8.03 -13.90
N GLU A 3 4.75 -7.37 -15.06
CA GLU A 3 5.81 -7.67 -16.02
C GLU A 3 7.21 -7.43 -15.42
N SER A 4 7.38 -6.37 -14.63
CA SER A 4 8.64 -6.11 -13.93
C SER A 4 8.93 -7.17 -12.86
N LEU A 5 7.92 -7.67 -12.14
CA LEU A 5 8.09 -8.80 -11.22
C LEU A 5 8.57 -10.06 -11.96
N ARG A 6 8.00 -10.36 -13.13
CA ARG A 6 8.44 -11.53 -13.93
C ARG A 6 9.86 -11.38 -14.48
N ARG A 7 10.30 -10.15 -14.77
CA ARG A 7 11.63 -9.86 -15.33
C ARG A 7 12.73 -9.79 -14.26
N TRP A 8 12.48 -9.07 -13.18
CA TRP A 8 13.50 -8.72 -12.16
C TRP A 8 13.20 -9.28 -10.77
N GLY A 9 12.09 -9.99 -10.57
CA GLY A 9 11.70 -10.50 -9.26
C GLY A 9 12.56 -11.65 -8.72
N GLY A 10 13.57 -12.13 -9.46
CA GLY A 10 14.46 -13.21 -9.05
C GLY A 10 13.70 -14.44 -8.55
N LYS A 11 13.91 -14.86 -7.30
CA LYS A 11 13.20 -16.00 -6.67
C LYS A 11 11.68 -15.83 -6.60
N LEU A 12 11.18 -14.58 -6.63
CA LEU A 12 9.76 -14.26 -6.57
C LEU A 12 9.13 -14.10 -7.96
N LYS A 13 9.91 -14.22 -9.04
CA LYS A 13 9.42 -14.01 -10.40
C LYS A 13 8.27 -14.94 -10.77
N ASP A 14 8.23 -16.16 -10.22
CA ASP A 14 7.22 -17.17 -10.52
C ASP A 14 6.13 -17.28 -9.44
N ALA A 15 6.10 -16.34 -8.49
CA ALA A 15 5.08 -16.34 -7.44
C ALA A 15 3.67 -16.20 -8.05
N PRO A 16 2.65 -16.91 -7.52
CA PRO A 16 1.26 -16.69 -7.89
C PRO A 16 0.85 -15.24 -7.64
N VAL A 17 0.15 -14.63 -8.60
CA VAL A 17 -0.29 -13.23 -8.51
C VAL A 17 -1.80 -13.17 -8.58
N TYR A 18 -2.40 -12.50 -7.60
CA TYR A 18 -3.81 -12.19 -7.58
C TYR A 18 -4.02 -10.70 -7.90
N ALA A 19 -4.86 -10.41 -8.89
CA ALA A 19 -5.38 -9.07 -9.11
C ALA A 19 -6.82 -9.02 -8.59
N VAL A 20 -7.13 -8.07 -7.69
CA VAL A 20 -8.42 -8.06 -7.00
C VAL A 20 -9.15 -6.75 -7.20
N THR A 21 -10.43 -6.82 -7.57
CA THR A 21 -11.36 -5.70 -7.60
C THR A 21 -12.51 -5.98 -6.62
N PRO A 22 -12.41 -5.52 -5.35
CA PRO A 22 -13.36 -5.84 -4.27
C PRO A 22 -14.55 -4.86 -4.18
N CYS A 23 -14.64 -3.91 -5.11
CA CYS A 23 -15.63 -2.86 -5.10
C CYS A 23 -16.26 -2.65 -6.49
N PHE A 24 -17.49 -2.14 -6.51
CA PHE A 24 -18.14 -1.78 -7.76
C PHE A 24 -17.40 -0.64 -8.48
N GLY A 25 -17.26 -0.79 -9.79
CA GLY A 25 -16.58 0.17 -10.65
C GLY A 25 -16.72 -0.21 -12.12
N PRO A 26 -16.19 0.62 -13.04
CA PRO A 26 -16.09 0.24 -14.43
C PRO A 26 -15.31 -1.08 -14.56
N PRO A 27 -15.71 -1.98 -15.47
CA PRO A 27 -15.00 -3.24 -15.68
C PRO A 27 -13.59 -2.96 -16.22
N LEU A 28 -12.68 -3.91 -15.97
CA LEU A 28 -11.36 -3.92 -16.60
C LEU A 28 -11.51 -4.08 -18.12
N THR A 29 -10.51 -3.58 -18.85
CA THR A 29 -10.51 -3.67 -20.31
C THR A 29 -10.17 -5.08 -20.78
N LYS A 30 -10.58 -5.47 -22.00
CA LYS A 30 -10.16 -6.73 -22.63
C LYS A 30 -8.62 -6.86 -22.68
N LYS A 31 -7.92 -5.76 -22.97
CA LYS A 31 -6.46 -5.68 -22.98
C LYS A 31 -5.86 -6.03 -21.60
N THR A 32 -6.47 -5.55 -20.52
CA THR A 32 -6.06 -5.90 -19.15
C THR A 32 -6.23 -7.39 -18.87
N HIS A 33 -7.36 -8.00 -19.26
CA HIS A 33 -7.56 -9.43 -19.11
C HIS A 33 -6.55 -10.26 -19.92
N GLN A 34 -6.26 -9.86 -21.17
CA GLN A 34 -5.22 -10.52 -21.98
C GLN A 34 -3.83 -10.44 -21.33
N ILE A 35 -3.51 -9.32 -20.67
CA ILE A 35 -2.27 -9.19 -19.90
C ILE A 35 -2.28 -10.11 -18.68
N PHE A 36 -3.41 -10.24 -17.98
CA PHE A 36 -3.54 -11.18 -16.87
C PHE A 36 -3.35 -12.62 -17.33
N ASP A 37 -3.97 -13.03 -18.43
CA ASP A 37 -3.79 -14.36 -19.01
C ASP A 37 -2.33 -14.60 -19.40
N LYS A 38 -1.70 -13.64 -20.07
CA LYS A 38 -0.28 -13.69 -20.49
C LYS A 38 0.67 -13.91 -19.30
N PHE A 39 0.40 -13.27 -18.16
CA PHE A 39 1.26 -13.34 -16.97
C PHE A 39 0.73 -14.28 -15.87
N GLN A 40 -0.27 -15.10 -16.20
CA GLN A 40 -0.88 -16.08 -15.30
C GLN A 40 -1.35 -15.44 -13.98
N VAL A 41 -2.07 -14.32 -14.11
CA VAL A 41 -2.65 -13.58 -12.98
C VAL A 41 -4.06 -14.09 -12.73
N GLU A 42 -4.32 -14.52 -11.51
CA GLU A 42 -5.67 -14.88 -11.06
C GLU A 42 -6.45 -13.60 -10.75
N TYR A 43 -7.52 -13.36 -11.51
CA TYR A 43 -8.36 -12.18 -11.32
C TYR A 43 -9.58 -12.50 -10.47
N LEU A 44 -9.72 -11.78 -9.35
CA LEU A 44 -10.87 -11.87 -8.46
C LEU A 44 -11.66 -10.56 -8.53
N SER A 45 -12.96 -10.67 -8.80
CA SER A 45 -13.87 -9.52 -8.77
C SER A 45 -15.08 -9.86 -7.92
N PHE A 46 -15.34 -9.02 -6.93
CA PHE A 46 -16.52 -9.14 -6.08
C PHE A 46 -16.94 -7.77 -5.58
N GLN A 47 -18.17 -7.69 -5.07
CA GLN A 47 -18.69 -6.46 -4.47
C GLN A 47 -18.87 -6.68 -2.98
N SER A 48 -18.04 -6.03 -2.17
CA SER A 48 -18.24 -6.07 -0.72
C SER A 48 -19.54 -5.33 -0.36
N LYS A 49 -20.42 -6.01 0.38
CA LYS A 49 -21.70 -5.46 0.87
C LYS A 49 -21.56 -4.68 2.18
N ASN A 50 -20.34 -4.35 2.61
CA ASN A 50 -20.12 -3.64 3.85
C ASN A 50 -20.65 -2.18 3.78
N LYS A 51 -21.07 -1.63 4.93
CA LYS A 51 -21.63 -0.26 5.05
C LYS A 51 -20.63 0.85 4.67
N TYR A 52 -19.34 0.53 4.67
CA TYR A 52 -18.21 1.37 4.29
C TYR A 52 -17.72 1.11 2.87
N SER A 53 -18.52 0.51 1.97
CA SER A 53 -18.15 0.25 0.56
C SER A 53 -17.83 1.51 -0.26
N TRP A 54 -18.10 2.69 0.31
CA TRP A 54 -17.66 3.98 -0.22
C TRP A 54 -16.20 4.30 0.09
N ASN A 55 -15.65 3.72 1.16
CA ASN A 55 -14.27 3.91 1.61
C ASN A 55 -13.31 3.06 0.79
N LYS A 56 -12.55 3.71 -0.09
CA LYS A 56 -11.54 3.06 -0.93
C LYS A 56 -10.43 2.37 -0.15
N PHE A 57 -10.13 2.82 1.07
CA PHE A 57 -9.06 2.24 1.91
C PHE A 57 -9.40 0.83 2.41
N LEU A 58 -10.69 0.44 2.40
CA LEU A 58 -11.09 -0.94 2.70
C LEU A 58 -10.85 -1.92 1.55
N ASN A 59 -10.57 -1.45 0.33
CA ASN A 59 -10.32 -2.35 -0.79
C ASN A 59 -9.13 -3.28 -0.51
N LYS A 60 -8.06 -2.76 0.12
CA LYS A 60 -6.85 -3.52 0.46
C LYS A 60 -7.13 -4.67 1.45
N PRO A 61 -7.67 -4.43 2.66
CA PRO A 61 -7.98 -5.52 3.58
C PRO A 61 -9.06 -6.48 3.04
N LEU A 62 -10.05 -5.99 2.27
CA LEU A 62 -11.04 -6.87 1.63
C LEU A 62 -10.41 -7.81 0.60
N ALA A 63 -9.49 -7.29 -0.22
CA ALA A 63 -8.79 -8.09 -1.21
C ALA A 63 -7.90 -9.15 -0.54
N LEU A 64 -7.18 -8.77 0.52
CA LEU A 64 -6.36 -9.70 1.29
C LEU A 64 -7.18 -10.80 1.94
N ALA A 65 -8.31 -10.47 2.59
CA ALA A 65 -9.17 -11.46 3.22
C ALA A 65 -9.79 -12.45 2.20
N ALA A 66 -10.02 -12.01 0.96
CA ALA A 66 -10.47 -12.88 -0.12
C ALA A 66 -9.34 -13.80 -0.63
N VAL A 67 -8.13 -13.25 -0.82
CA VAL A 67 -6.97 -14.00 -1.33
C VAL A 67 -6.42 -14.98 -0.29
N GLU A 68 -6.39 -14.63 1.00
CA GLU A 68 -5.87 -15.49 2.07
C GLU A 68 -6.61 -16.85 2.11
N LYS A 69 -7.89 -16.88 1.72
CA LYS A 69 -8.73 -18.09 1.65
C LYS A 69 -8.42 -18.99 0.44
N LEU A 70 -7.79 -18.45 -0.59
CA LEU A 70 -7.51 -19.14 -1.85
C LEU A 70 -6.02 -19.49 -1.99
N ALA A 71 -5.16 -18.63 -1.47
CA ALA A 71 -3.72 -18.76 -1.59
C ALA A 71 -3.23 -20.07 -0.95
N THR A 72 -2.43 -20.84 -1.68
CA THR A 72 -1.83 -22.10 -1.20
C THR A 72 -0.40 -21.92 -0.67
N THR A 73 0.18 -20.73 -0.83
CA THR A 73 1.53 -20.36 -0.39
C THR A 73 1.65 -20.17 1.14
N VAL A 74 2.87 -20.30 1.66
CA VAL A 74 3.19 -20.08 3.09
C VAL A 74 2.97 -18.61 3.51
N ALA A 75 3.17 -17.69 2.57
CA ALA A 75 3.10 -16.25 2.79
C ALA A 75 2.21 -15.59 1.74
N VAL A 76 1.63 -14.45 2.10
CA VAL A 76 0.92 -13.55 1.18
C VAL A 76 1.60 -12.19 1.24
N ALA A 77 1.91 -11.63 0.07
CA ALA A 77 2.45 -10.29 -0.08
C ALA A 77 1.39 -9.37 -0.66
N TRP A 78 1.21 -8.20 -0.06
CA TRP A 78 0.51 -7.09 -0.69
C TRP A 78 1.51 -6.24 -1.48
N LEU A 79 1.13 -5.90 -2.71
CA LEU A 79 1.86 -5.00 -3.60
C LEU A 79 0.85 -4.00 -4.17
N ASP A 80 1.03 -2.71 -3.89
CA ASP A 80 0.25 -1.66 -4.55
C ASP A 80 0.48 -1.69 -6.08
N SER A 81 -0.49 -1.18 -6.84
CA SER A 81 -0.46 -1.27 -8.30
C SER A 81 0.59 -0.37 -8.95
N ASP A 82 1.05 0.65 -8.23
CA ASP A 82 2.03 1.66 -8.62
C ASP A 82 3.45 1.32 -8.16
N LEU A 83 3.79 0.03 -8.24
CA LEU A 83 5.12 -0.48 -7.96
C LEU A 83 5.84 -0.94 -9.24
N LEU A 84 7.15 -0.69 -9.26
CA LEU A 84 8.08 -1.15 -10.28
C LEU A 84 9.19 -1.95 -9.60
N ILE A 85 9.31 -3.23 -9.95
CA ILE A 85 10.42 -4.08 -9.50
C ILE A 85 11.61 -3.78 -10.40
N VAL A 86 12.71 -3.29 -9.83
CA VAL A 86 13.90 -2.86 -10.57
C VAL A 86 15.08 -3.82 -10.38
N ASP A 87 15.03 -4.64 -9.34
CA ASP A 87 15.98 -5.72 -9.04
C ASP A 87 15.32 -6.74 -8.09
N GLU A 88 15.98 -7.87 -7.80
CA GLU A 88 15.42 -8.94 -6.96
C GLU A 88 15.07 -8.39 -5.56
N PRO A 89 13.81 -8.50 -5.08
CA PRO A 89 13.42 -8.01 -3.76
C PRO A 89 13.48 -9.15 -2.73
N GLU A 90 14.66 -9.74 -2.54
CA GLU A 90 14.83 -10.98 -1.76
C GLU A 90 14.38 -10.87 -0.30
N ARG A 91 14.37 -9.66 0.27
CA ARG A 91 13.98 -9.45 1.67
C ARG A 91 12.47 -9.55 1.91
N LEU A 92 11.66 -9.66 0.85
CA LEU A 92 10.23 -10.01 0.93
C LEU A 92 9.99 -11.49 1.29
N LEU A 93 11.03 -12.34 1.21
CA LEU A 93 10.94 -13.70 1.70
C LEU A 93 10.92 -13.69 3.23
N LEU A 94 9.93 -14.35 3.83
CA LEU A 94 9.87 -14.57 5.27
C LEU A 94 10.96 -15.55 5.70
N GLY A 95 11.74 -15.17 6.69
CA GLY A 95 12.65 -16.05 7.41
C GLY A 95 11.92 -17.06 8.30
N GLU A 96 12.69 -17.97 8.88
CA GLU A 96 12.21 -18.83 9.96
C GLU A 96 11.84 -17.99 11.18
N GLY A 97 10.70 -18.27 11.80
CA GLY A 97 10.20 -17.49 12.93
C GLY A 97 9.60 -16.13 12.58
N GLU A 98 9.77 -15.59 11.38
CA GLU A 98 9.14 -14.32 10.96
C GLU A 98 7.67 -14.55 10.57
N SER A 99 6.80 -13.60 10.87
CA SER A 99 5.38 -13.66 10.50
C SER A 99 4.87 -12.42 9.78
N PHE A 100 5.62 -11.32 9.81
CA PHE A 100 5.23 -10.06 9.17
C PHE A 100 6.44 -9.23 8.72
N LEU A 101 6.36 -8.62 7.54
CA LEU A 101 7.37 -7.73 6.97
C LEU A 101 6.70 -6.49 6.39
N ALA A 102 7.23 -5.30 6.67
CA ALA A 102 6.79 -4.06 6.04
C ALA A 102 7.87 -2.97 6.12
N CYS A 103 7.78 -1.94 5.28
CA CYS A 103 8.63 -0.75 5.39
C CYS A 103 8.03 0.23 6.39
N ALA A 104 8.88 0.88 7.19
CA ALA A 104 8.46 1.97 8.05
C ALA A 104 7.79 3.07 7.23
N SER A 105 6.77 3.71 7.81
CA SER A 105 6.18 4.92 7.24
C SER A 105 7.08 6.14 7.42
N ASP A 106 6.80 7.19 6.67
CA ASP A 106 7.24 8.55 7.00
C ASP A 106 6.51 9.05 8.26
N LYS A 107 6.95 10.16 8.86
CA LYS A 107 6.36 10.74 10.07
C LYS A 107 4.89 11.02 9.83
N ASN A 108 4.56 11.79 8.80
CA ASN A 108 3.20 12.11 8.37
C ASN A 108 2.18 12.28 9.52
N ILE A 109 1.36 11.25 9.82
CA ILE A 109 0.37 11.22 10.91
C ILE A 109 0.84 10.48 12.16
N GLY A 110 2.00 9.83 12.09
CA GLY A 110 2.70 9.25 13.22
C GLY A 110 3.08 10.29 14.26
N THR A 111 3.20 9.81 15.48
CA THR A 111 3.52 10.60 16.67
C THR A 111 4.95 10.33 17.13
N THR A 112 5.68 11.39 17.50
CA THR A 112 7.00 11.30 18.14
C THR A 112 6.94 11.18 19.66
N GLY A 113 5.74 11.04 20.24
CA GLY A 113 5.51 10.86 21.69
C GLY A 113 4.62 11.94 22.30
N PRO A 114 4.57 12.05 23.64
CA PRO A 114 3.58 12.83 24.38
C PRO A 114 3.43 14.30 23.96
N ASP A 115 4.50 14.93 23.49
CA ASP A 115 4.51 16.33 23.07
C ASP A 115 4.13 16.53 21.59
N ASP A 116 3.93 15.45 20.82
CA ASP A 116 3.50 15.52 19.43
C ASP A 116 1.99 15.83 19.36
N PRO A 117 1.57 16.78 18.51
CA PRO A 117 0.15 17.11 18.34
C PRO A 117 -0.75 15.93 17.92
N THR A 118 -0.16 14.85 17.39
CA THR A 118 -0.90 13.65 16.99
C THR A 118 -1.02 12.59 18.09
N GLU A 119 -0.30 12.69 19.22
CA GLU A 119 -0.36 11.70 20.31
C GLU A 119 -1.80 11.47 20.82
N PRO A 120 -2.64 12.49 21.07
CA PRO A 120 -4.01 12.26 21.54
C PRO A 120 -4.86 11.45 20.55
N TYR A 121 -4.64 11.65 19.24
CA TYR A 121 -5.28 10.83 18.23
C TYR A 121 -4.81 9.37 18.34
N TRP A 122 -3.50 9.14 18.48
CA TRP A 122 -2.89 7.82 18.64
C TRP A 122 -3.41 7.08 19.88
N GLU A 123 -3.57 7.76 21.01
CA GLU A 123 -4.14 7.16 22.22
C GLU A 123 -5.55 6.62 21.97
N GLU A 124 -6.40 7.39 21.29
CA GLU A 124 -7.80 7.04 21.06
C GLU A 124 -7.94 5.92 20.03
N ILE A 125 -7.13 5.89 18.96
CA ILE A 125 -7.13 4.77 18.01
C ILE A 125 -6.54 3.49 18.60
N CYS A 126 -5.54 3.58 19.49
CA CYS A 126 -5.03 2.41 20.22
C CYS A 126 -6.13 1.82 21.11
N LYS A 127 -6.79 2.66 21.91
CA LYS A 127 -7.93 2.26 22.74
C LYS A 127 -9.03 1.59 21.93
N CYS A 128 -9.35 2.13 20.74
CA CYS A 128 -10.35 1.58 19.83
C CYS A 128 -10.07 0.12 19.44
N VAL A 129 -8.80 -0.23 19.22
CA VAL A 129 -8.40 -1.60 18.89
C VAL A 129 -8.02 -2.43 20.11
N GLY A 130 -8.18 -1.91 21.33
CA GLY A 130 -7.84 -2.60 22.57
C GLY A 130 -6.34 -2.68 22.87
N LEU A 131 -5.58 -1.69 22.41
CA LEU A 131 -4.17 -1.48 22.74
C LEU A 131 -4.00 -0.25 23.64
N LYS A 132 -2.91 -0.21 24.38
CA LYS A 132 -2.38 1.02 24.98
C LYS A 132 -1.33 1.60 24.05
N ILE A 133 -1.17 2.92 24.03
CA ILE A 133 -0.18 3.56 23.17
C ILE A 133 1.26 3.13 23.52
N GLU A 134 1.49 2.79 24.80
CA GLU A 134 2.76 2.26 25.30
C GLU A 134 3.09 0.88 24.76
N ASP A 135 2.08 0.11 24.31
CA ASP A 135 2.28 -1.19 23.67
C ASP A 135 2.90 -1.05 22.27
N LEU A 136 2.81 0.15 21.66
CA LEU A 136 3.40 0.42 20.35
C LEU A 136 4.92 0.57 20.46
N PRO A 137 5.69 -0.28 19.74
CA PRO A 137 7.13 -0.10 19.63
C PRO A 137 7.48 1.25 18.99
N TRP A 138 8.74 1.64 19.17
CA TRP A 138 9.32 2.76 18.42
C TRP A 138 9.96 2.26 17.14
N ILE A 139 9.79 3.01 16.06
CA ILE A 139 10.48 2.76 14.80
C ILE A 139 11.03 4.08 14.23
N LYS A 140 12.18 4.01 13.58
CA LYS A 140 12.78 5.13 12.88
C LYS A 140 12.20 5.22 11.48
N THR A 141 11.69 6.38 11.06
CA THR A 141 11.26 6.60 9.69
C THR A 141 12.47 6.51 8.77
N GLU A 142 12.32 5.83 7.62
CA GLU A 142 13.46 5.57 6.73
C GLU A 142 13.94 6.85 6.04
N GLN A 143 13.01 7.69 5.58
CA GLN A 143 13.33 8.90 4.82
C GLN A 143 13.80 10.06 5.72
N GLU A 144 13.14 10.29 6.86
CA GLU A 144 13.41 11.45 7.72
C GLU A 144 14.32 11.11 8.92
N GLY A 145 14.47 9.82 9.25
CA GLY A 145 15.25 9.40 10.41
C GLY A 145 14.62 9.74 11.75
N VAL A 146 13.31 10.00 11.80
CA VAL A 146 12.58 10.41 13.01
C VAL A 146 12.06 9.18 13.75
N SER A 147 12.16 9.15 15.08
CA SER A 147 11.56 8.08 15.88
C SER A 147 10.07 8.35 16.08
N ILE A 148 9.22 7.40 15.67
CA ILE A 148 7.77 7.47 15.81
C ILE A 148 7.22 6.20 16.46
N ARG A 149 6.01 6.29 17.04
CA ARG A 149 5.24 5.08 17.38
C ARG A 149 4.96 4.28 16.12
N LEU A 150 5.17 2.97 16.21
CA LEU A 150 5.23 2.09 15.05
C LEU A 150 3.92 2.06 14.28
N TYR A 151 4.04 2.39 12.99
CA TYR A 151 3.07 2.05 11.96
C TYR A 151 3.78 1.89 10.62
N TRP A 152 3.09 1.27 9.67
CA TRP A 152 3.71 0.77 8.44
C TRP A 152 3.16 1.45 7.20
N ASN A 153 4.04 1.65 6.22
CA ASN A 153 3.58 1.99 4.88
C ASN A 153 2.84 0.77 4.32
N SER A 154 1.61 0.96 3.83
CA SER A 154 0.78 -0.16 3.35
C SER A 154 1.04 -0.53 1.90
N GLY A 155 1.98 0.13 1.21
CA GLY A 155 2.27 -0.11 -0.20
C GLY A 155 2.85 -1.49 -0.47
N ILE A 156 3.70 -1.97 0.44
CA ILE A 156 4.33 -3.28 0.37
C ILE A 156 4.42 -3.87 1.77
N PHE A 157 3.85 -5.05 1.95
CA PHE A 157 4.06 -5.85 3.15
C PHE A 157 3.81 -7.33 2.88
N VAL A 158 4.34 -8.19 3.75
CA VAL A 158 4.23 -9.64 3.66
C VAL A 158 3.79 -10.18 5.00
N TYR A 159 2.92 -11.17 5.03
CA TYR A 159 2.57 -11.88 6.25
C TYR A 159 2.49 -13.39 6.01
N ARG A 160 2.73 -14.15 7.08
CA ARG A 160 2.61 -15.60 7.06
C ARG A 160 1.13 -15.97 7.03
N ARG A 161 0.69 -16.71 6.02
CA ARG A 161 -0.75 -17.03 5.82
C ARG A 161 -1.38 -17.70 7.03
N SER A 162 -0.64 -18.54 7.76
CA SER A 162 -1.15 -19.28 8.92
C SER A 162 -1.52 -18.40 10.12
N THR A 163 -1.19 -17.10 10.12
CA THR A 163 -1.61 -16.17 11.19
C THR A 163 -3.03 -15.66 11.01
N ASN A 164 -3.65 -15.86 9.84
CA ASN A 164 -4.93 -15.26 9.46
C ASN A 164 -4.92 -13.73 9.61
N PHE A 165 -3.79 -13.10 9.26
CA PHE A 165 -3.58 -11.67 9.44
C PHE A 165 -4.60 -10.84 8.68
N ALA A 166 -5.01 -11.28 7.48
CA ALA A 166 -5.90 -10.48 6.64
C ALA A 166 -7.27 -10.26 7.27
N ASP A 167 -7.84 -11.29 7.91
CA ASP A 167 -9.10 -11.18 8.62
C ASP A 167 -8.99 -10.22 9.82
N HIS A 168 -7.92 -10.33 10.63
CA HIS A 168 -7.68 -9.42 11.75
C HIS A 168 -7.49 -7.97 11.29
N TYR A 169 -6.76 -7.78 10.20
CA TYR A 169 -6.52 -6.47 9.61
C TYR A 169 -7.82 -5.84 9.08
N LEU A 170 -8.66 -6.62 8.41
CA LEU A 170 -9.98 -6.17 7.99
C LEU A 170 -10.86 -5.77 9.18
N GLN A 171 -10.86 -6.55 10.26
CA GLN A 171 -11.60 -6.20 11.47
C GLN A 171 -11.08 -4.91 12.11
N ALA A 172 -9.77 -4.71 12.22
CA ALA A 172 -9.19 -3.49 12.75
C ALA A 172 -9.59 -2.26 11.90
N CYS A 173 -9.52 -2.37 10.58
CA CYS A 173 -9.98 -1.31 9.68
C CYS A 173 -11.47 -0.98 9.87
N ILE A 174 -12.33 -2.00 10.06
CA ILE A 174 -13.76 -1.80 10.32
C ILE A 174 -13.97 -1.15 11.69
N GLN A 175 -13.27 -1.58 12.73
CA GLN A 175 -13.31 -0.98 14.06
C GLN A 175 -12.94 0.51 14.04
N LEU A 176 -11.88 0.88 13.30
CA LEU A 176 -11.54 2.29 13.10
C LEU A 176 -12.60 3.07 12.31
N CYS A 177 -13.31 2.44 11.38
CA CYS A 177 -14.47 3.06 10.73
C CYS A 177 -15.69 3.17 11.66
N ASP A 178 -15.85 2.26 12.61
CA ASP A 178 -16.96 2.24 13.58
C ASP A 178 -16.73 3.24 14.73
N SER A 179 -15.49 3.65 14.97
CA SER A 179 -15.15 4.60 16.05
C SER A 179 -15.45 6.06 15.74
N TYR A 180 -15.69 6.39 14.46
CA TYR A 180 -15.91 7.77 14.01
C TYR A 180 -14.81 8.73 14.50
N LEU A 181 -13.56 8.26 14.51
CA LEU A 181 -12.40 9.09 14.83
C LEU A 181 -11.73 9.58 13.55
N ALA A 182 -11.31 10.85 13.55
CA ALA A 182 -10.54 11.43 12.47
C ALA A 182 -9.36 12.23 13.04
N CYS A 183 -8.20 12.10 12.42
CA CYS A 183 -7.04 12.90 12.75
C CYS A 183 -7.24 14.34 12.26
N GLN A 184 -6.91 15.35 13.06
CA GLN A 184 -6.98 16.75 12.65
C GLN A 184 -6.16 17.05 11.39
N LYS A 185 -5.00 16.40 11.23
CA LYS A 185 -4.06 16.64 10.13
C LYS A 185 -4.47 15.98 8.81
N ALA A 186 -4.96 14.74 8.89
CA ALA A 186 -5.20 13.90 7.70
C ALA A 186 -6.65 13.43 7.57
N GLY A 187 -7.54 13.82 8.47
CA GLY A 187 -8.89 13.28 8.54
C GLY A 187 -8.87 11.77 8.74
N PHE A 188 -9.59 11.07 7.86
CA PHE A 188 -9.67 9.61 7.84
C PHE A 188 -8.67 8.95 6.86
N PHE A 189 -7.79 9.74 6.23
CA PHE A 189 -6.78 9.21 5.33
C PHE A 189 -5.71 8.42 6.12
N PHE A 190 -5.12 7.41 5.48
CA PHE A 190 -4.08 6.53 6.05
C PHE A 190 -4.55 5.53 7.13
N ASN A 191 -5.86 5.42 7.39
CA ASN A 191 -6.35 4.44 8.37
C ASN A 191 -6.03 2.99 8.00
N ASP A 192 -5.83 2.67 6.73
CA ASP A 192 -5.33 1.36 6.31
C ASP A 192 -3.88 1.13 6.77
N GLN A 193 -3.02 2.15 6.73
CA GLN A 193 -1.62 2.07 7.21
C GLN A 193 -1.55 1.97 8.73
N VAL A 194 -2.38 2.76 9.42
CA VAL A 194 -2.50 2.72 10.88
C VAL A 194 -3.00 1.36 11.34
N ALA A 195 -4.12 0.90 10.80
CA ALA A 195 -4.68 -0.41 11.15
C ALA A 195 -3.70 -1.55 10.86
N LEU A 196 -2.85 -1.43 9.84
CA LEU A 196 -1.83 -2.43 9.51
C LEU A 196 -0.84 -2.61 10.67
N GLY A 197 -0.28 -1.51 11.17
CA GLY A 197 0.62 -1.50 12.33
C GLY A 197 -0.06 -2.00 13.61
N LEU A 198 -1.23 -1.42 13.92
CA LEU A 198 -1.99 -1.78 15.12
C LEU A 198 -2.39 -3.26 15.15
N THR A 199 -2.79 -3.82 14.00
CA THR A 199 -3.15 -5.25 13.89
C THR A 199 -1.95 -6.14 14.19
N MET A 200 -0.79 -5.82 13.59
CA MET A 200 0.43 -6.59 13.79
C MET A 200 0.84 -6.59 15.27
N VAL A 201 0.85 -5.41 15.91
CA VAL A 201 1.21 -5.28 17.33
C VAL A 201 0.21 -6.04 18.21
N LYS A 202 -1.09 -5.87 17.97
CA LYS A 202 -2.15 -6.55 18.73
C LYS A 202 -2.08 -8.07 18.64
N MET A 203 -1.69 -8.61 17.49
CA MET A 203 -1.52 -10.05 17.32
C MET A 203 -0.25 -10.58 17.98
N GLY A 204 0.68 -9.71 18.40
CA GLY A 204 1.95 -10.12 19.01
C GLY A 204 2.81 -10.97 18.08
N ILE A 205 2.65 -10.83 16.76
CA ILE A 205 3.36 -11.67 15.79
C ILE A 205 4.79 -11.14 15.54
N PRO A 206 5.77 -12.03 15.36
CA PRO A 206 7.14 -11.62 15.09
C PRO A 206 7.25 -10.94 13.73
N TRP A 207 7.95 -9.80 13.71
CA TRP A 207 8.05 -8.94 12.54
C TRP A 207 9.49 -8.49 12.28
N ARG A 208 9.76 -8.10 11.03
CA ARG A 208 11.00 -7.43 10.63
C ARG A 208 10.69 -6.26 9.71
N ALA A 209 11.33 -5.12 9.98
CA ALA A 209 11.28 -3.97 9.08
C ALA A 209 12.04 -4.28 7.77
N LEU A 210 11.41 -3.95 6.64
CA LEU A 210 12.04 -3.95 5.33
C LEU A 210 12.84 -2.65 5.16
N PRO A 211 14.06 -2.71 4.58
CA PRO A 211 14.82 -1.50 4.31
C PRO A 211 14.10 -0.66 3.24
N TYR A 212 14.40 0.64 3.21
CA TYR A 212 13.81 1.56 2.24
C TYR A 212 13.94 1.13 0.77
N SER A 213 15.00 0.39 0.42
CA SER A 213 15.19 -0.15 -0.93
C SER A 213 14.03 -1.02 -1.43
N HIS A 214 13.21 -1.57 -0.53
CA HIS A 214 12.08 -2.42 -0.89
C HIS A 214 10.76 -1.65 -1.05
N ASN A 215 10.77 -0.32 -0.92
CA ASN A 215 9.63 0.56 -1.16
C ASN A 215 10.10 2.01 -1.39
N TYR A 216 11.08 2.21 -2.28
CA TYR A 216 11.67 3.52 -2.54
C TYR A 216 10.62 4.44 -3.17
N ALA A 217 10.22 5.49 -2.46
CA ALA A 217 9.18 6.41 -2.94
C ALA A 217 9.76 7.40 -3.94
N MET A 218 9.16 7.48 -5.12
CA MET A 218 9.53 8.46 -6.13
C MET A 218 8.27 9.07 -6.74
N GLY A 219 8.14 10.39 -6.68
CA GLY A 219 7.02 11.11 -7.28
C GLY A 219 7.38 12.57 -7.52
N SER A 220 6.65 13.22 -8.41
CA SER A 220 6.94 14.59 -8.85
C SER A 220 6.96 15.60 -7.69
N LYS A 221 6.10 15.38 -6.68
CA LYS A 221 5.95 16.26 -5.52
C LYS A 221 7.05 16.13 -4.47
N THR A 222 7.67 14.96 -4.38
CA THR A 222 8.68 14.66 -3.35
C THR A 222 10.09 14.65 -3.92
N HIS A 223 10.24 14.52 -5.25
CA HIS A 223 11.54 14.36 -5.90
C HIS A 223 12.57 15.40 -5.48
N LYS A 224 12.21 16.69 -5.46
CA LYS A 224 13.16 17.77 -5.11
C LYS A 224 13.78 17.58 -3.73
N ASP A 225 13.00 17.13 -2.76
CA ASP A 225 13.41 17.08 -1.36
C ASP A 225 13.91 15.68 -0.97
N TRP A 226 13.44 14.63 -1.66
CA TRP A 226 13.62 13.24 -1.25
C TRP A 226 14.47 12.41 -2.19
N TYR A 227 14.73 12.89 -3.42
CA TYR A 227 15.57 12.15 -4.35
C TYR A 227 16.98 11.98 -3.81
N ASN A 228 17.47 10.75 -3.93
CA ASN A 228 18.82 10.38 -3.60
C ASN A 228 19.23 9.24 -4.54
N GLU A 229 20.25 9.49 -5.37
CA GLU A 229 20.68 8.56 -6.39
C GLU A 229 21.26 7.26 -5.79
N GLU A 230 22.00 7.34 -4.69
CA GLU A 230 22.56 6.16 -4.02
C GLU A 230 21.46 5.26 -3.46
N LEU A 231 20.44 5.86 -2.83
CA LEU A 231 19.29 5.12 -2.34
C LEU A 231 18.45 4.54 -3.48
N LEU A 232 18.27 5.28 -4.58
CA LEU A 232 17.61 4.76 -5.77
C LEU A 232 18.43 3.59 -6.34
N ARG A 233 19.76 3.71 -6.49
CA ARG A 233 20.64 2.63 -6.97
C ARG A 233 20.57 1.36 -6.11
N ALA A 234 20.32 1.50 -4.81
CA ALA A 234 20.12 0.37 -3.91
C ALA A 234 18.69 -0.21 -3.97
N ALA A 235 17.74 0.48 -4.60
CA ALA A 235 16.35 0.07 -4.64
C ALA A 235 16.17 -1.27 -5.35
N LYS A 236 15.27 -2.09 -4.80
CA LYS A 236 14.73 -3.32 -5.41
C LYS A 236 13.32 -3.09 -5.92
N VAL A 237 12.58 -2.22 -5.24
CA VAL A 237 11.24 -1.81 -5.62
C VAL A 237 11.12 -0.30 -5.54
N VAL A 238 10.67 0.29 -6.64
CA VAL A 238 10.32 1.71 -6.72
C VAL A 238 8.80 1.85 -6.64
N HIS A 239 8.34 2.55 -5.62
CA HIS A 239 6.96 3.02 -5.51
C HIS A 239 6.84 4.33 -6.27
N TYR A 240 6.44 4.22 -7.52
CA TYR A 240 6.62 5.30 -8.48
C TYR A 240 5.55 6.38 -8.40
N HIS A 241 4.52 6.25 -7.57
CA HIS A 241 3.43 7.22 -7.41
C HIS A 241 2.94 7.79 -8.77
N ASP A 242 3.33 9.02 -9.10
CA ASP A 242 3.02 9.69 -10.37
C ASP A 242 4.20 9.76 -11.37
N ALA A 243 5.36 9.21 -11.04
CA ALA A 243 6.59 9.33 -11.81
C ALA A 243 6.54 8.68 -13.21
N MET A 244 5.72 7.63 -13.38
CA MET A 244 5.52 7.00 -14.69
C MET A 244 4.52 7.75 -15.61
N TRP A 245 3.96 8.88 -15.16
CA TRP A 245 3.04 9.68 -15.97
C TRP A 245 3.78 10.73 -16.81
N PRO A 246 3.19 11.19 -17.93
CA PRO A 246 3.87 12.08 -18.87
C PRO A 246 4.54 13.32 -18.25
N PRO A 247 3.96 14.02 -17.24
CA PRO A 247 4.60 15.22 -16.68
C PRO A 247 5.95 15.00 -15.99
N PHE A 248 6.25 13.77 -15.57
CA PHE A 248 7.47 13.45 -14.81
C PHE A 248 8.28 12.30 -15.42
N TRP A 249 7.81 11.78 -16.56
CA TRP A 249 8.38 10.60 -17.21
C TRP A 249 9.85 10.76 -17.57
N ASP A 250 10.22 11.88 -18.19
CA ASP A 250 11.59 12.07 -18.68
C ASP A 250 12.59 12.13 -17.52
N THR A 251 12.25 12.85 -16.44
CA THR A 251 13.04 12.87 -15.20
C THR A 251 13.15 11.49 -14.56
N PHE A 252 12.03 10.75 -14.51
CA PHE A 252 12.04 9.40 -13.96
C PHE A 252 12.94 8.46 -14.78
N LEU A 253 12.86 8.53 -16.10
CA LEU A 253 13.66 7.72 -17.01
C LEU A 253 15.14 8.08 -16.95
N GLU A 254 15.47 9.37 -16.84
CA GLU A 254 16.85 9.85 -16.65
C GLU A 254 17.45 9.29 -15.35
N CYS A 255 16.76 9.42 -14.21
CA CYS A 255 17.21 8.85 -12.94
C CYS A 255 17.42 7.32 -13.01
N LEU A 256 16.52 6.60 -13.69
CA LEU A 256 16.66 5.16 -13.90
C LEU A 256 17.81 4.84 -14.86
N SER A 257 18.12 5.66 -15.86
CA SER A 257 19.24 5.40 -16.77
C SER A 257 20.58 5.38 -16.02
N HIS A 258 20.73 6.19 -14.97
CA HIS A 258 21.92 6.25 -14.14
C HIS A 258 22.01 5.14 -13.09
N THR A 259 20.87 4.59 -12.66
CA THR A 259 20.79 3.65 -11.52
C THR A 259 20.47 2.22 -11.94
N HIS A 260 19.60 2.05 -12.93
CA HIS A 260 19.08 0.78 -13.45
C HIS A 260 18.91 0.83 -14.98
N PRO A 261 20.01 0.89 -15.76
CA PRO A 261 19.95 1.13 -17.20
C PRO A 261 19.09 0.11 -17.96
N SER A 262 19.14 -1.18 -17.57
CA SER A 262 18.31 -2.22 -18.21
C SER A 262 16.80 -2.03 -18.00
N VAL A 263 16.40 -1.45 -16.86
CA VAL A 263 15.01 -1.09 -16.58
C VAL A 263 14.62 0.14 -17.38
N ALA A 264 15.50 1.15 -17.44
CA ALA A 264 15.26 2.36 -18.23
C ALA A 264 15.09 2.04 -19.73
N ASP A 265 15.96 1.21 -20.30
CA ASP A 265 15.87 0.77 -21.70
C ASP A 265 14.53 0.08 -22.00
N TRP A 266 14.11 -0.82 -21.10
CA TRP A 266 12.81 -1.49 -21.22
C TRP A 266 11.65 -0.49 -21.13
N LEU A 267 11.67 0.40 -20.13
CA LEU A 267 10.63 1.41 -19.96
C LEU A 267 10.55 2.37 -21.15
N SER A 268 11.69 2.78 -21.70
CA SER A 268 11.77 3.62 -22.92
C SER A 268 11.05 2.98 -24.10
N SER A 269 11.16 1.66 -24.26
CA SER A 269 10.46 0.92 -25.33
C SER A 269 8.93 0.89 -25.17
N ILE A 270 8.42 1.10 -23.96
CA ILE A 270 6.98 1.10 -23.64
C ILE A 270 6.41 2.53 -23.67
N GLY A 271 7.19 3.49 -23.17
CA GLY A 271 6.79 4.89 -22.99
C GLY A 271 5.96 5.14 -21.72
N PRO A 272 5.55 6.40 -21.49
CA PRO A 272 4.83 6.80 -20.28
C PRO A 272 3.44 6.18 -20.18
N MET A 273 2.92 6.10 -18.95
CA MET A 273 1.55 5.68 -18.70
C MET A 273 0.54 6.59 -19.38
N LYS A 274 -0.55 6.00 -19.88
CA LYS A 274 -1.65 6.71 -20.55
C LYS A 274 -2.97 6.27 -19.95
N ASN A 275 -3.87 7.24 -19.75
CA ASN A 275 -5.24 6.93 -19.38
C ASN A 275 -6.08 6.60 -20.62
N GLU A 276 -6.08 5.33 -21.02
CA GLU A 276 -6.83 4.82 -22.18
C GLU A 276 -8.31 4.48 -21.85
N ALA A 277 -8.83 4.87 -20.68
CA ALA A 277 -10.19 4.52 -20.28
C ALA A 277 -11.23 5.12 -21.24
N PRO A 278 -12.20 4.33 -21.75
CA PRO A 278 -13.26 4.84 -22.62
C PRO A 278 -14.08 5.95 -21.96
N LEU A 279 -14.61 6.89 -22.75
CA LEU A 279 -15.38 8.04 -22.24
C LEU A 279 -16.53 7.60 -21.31
N ARG A 280 -17.29 6.57 -21.71
CA ARG A 280 -18.35 5.98 -20.89
C ARG A 280 -17.85 5.52 -19.51
N SER A 281 -16.68 4.88 -19.45
CA SER A 281 -16.09 4.41 -18.20
C SER A 281 -15.63 5.58 -17.33
N ARG A 282 -15.12 6.66 -17.93
CA ARG A 282 -14.77 7.90 -17.23
C ARG A 282 -16.00 8.57 -16.62
N VAL A 283 -17.12 8.63 -17.36
CA VAL A 283 -18.39 9.17 -16.87
C VAL A 283 -18.92 8.34 -15.70
N ILE A 284 -19.00 7.02 -15.85
CA ILE A 284 -19.44 6.10 -14.77
C ILE A 284 -18.54 6.27 -13.54
N LYS A 285 -17.22 6.31 -13.73
CA LYS A 285 -16.25 6.54 -12.63
C LYS A 285 -16.51 7.86 -11.93
N LYS A 286 -16.81 8.94 -12.67
CA LYS A 286 -17.12 10.26 -12.09
C LYS A 286 -18.40 10.22 -11.24
N VAL A 287 -19.45 9.55 -11.71
CA VAL A 287 -20.70 9.37 -10.96
C VAL A 287 -20.45 8.58 -9.68
N ILE A 288 -19.77 7.43 -9.77
CA ILE A 288 -19.44 6.60 -8.60
C ILE A 288 -18.60 7.39 -7.59
N ASN A 289 -17.58 8.12 -8.06
CA ASN A 289 -16.73 8.94 -7.20
C ASN A 289 -17.52 10.05 -6.50
N SER A 290 -18.49 10.67 -7.19
CA SER A 290 -19.35 11.69 -6.58
C SER A 290 -20.21 11.10 -5.44
N ILE A 291 -20.82 9.93 -5.66
CA ILE A 291 -21.61 9.23 -4.63
C ILE A 291 -20.72 8.85 -3.44
N ARG A 292 -19.52 8.29 -3.69
CA ARG A 292 -18.58 7.91 -2.63
C ARG A 292 -18.10 9.12 -1.84
N SER A 293 -17.74 10.21 -2.53
CA SER A 293 -17.30 11.45 -1.90
C SER A 293 -18.39 12.09 -1.04
N SER A 294 -19.66 12.02 -1.46
CA SER A 294 -20.79 12.46 -0.63
C SER A 294 -20.92 11.65 0.66
N LYS A 295 -20.81 10.31 0.57
CA LYS A 295 -20.83 9.43 1.76
C LYS A 295 -19.63 9.65 2.68
N GLU A 296 -18.45 9.81 2.11
CA GLU A 296 -17.23 10.15 2.85
C GLU A 296 -17.39 11.49 3.58
N SER A 297 -17.95 12.50 2.92
CA SER A 297 -18.20 13.81 3.53
C SER A 297 -19.22 13.73 4.67
N ALA A 298 -20.29 12.94 4.50
CA ALA A 298 -21.28 12.70 5.56
C ALA A 298 -20.65 11.97 6.76
N TYR A 299 -19.81 10.97 6.49
CA TYR A 299 -19.06 10.26 7.51
C TYR A 299 -18.09 11.17 8.26
N MET A 300 -17.31 11.99 7.55
CA MET A 300 -16.38 12.96 8.16
C MET A 300 -17.09 13.97 9.05
N LYS A 301 -18.30 14.42 8.69
CA LYS A 301 -19.11 15.30 9.54
C LYS A 301 -19.58 14.64 10.84
N ALA A 302 -19.72 13.32 10.84
CA ALA A 302 -20.08 12.55 12.02
C ALA A 302 -18.85 12.19 12.88
N CYS A 303 -17.64 12.39 12.36
CA CYS A 303 -16.42 12.05 13.09
C CYS A 303 -16.11 13.07 14.19
N LYS A 304 -15.65 12.55 15.34
CA LYS A 304 -14.91 13.33 16.32
C LYS A 304 -13.50 13.55 15.77
N VAL A 305 -13.16 14.81 15.51
CA VAL A 305 -11.80 15.21 15.11
C VAL A 305 -10.96 15.34 16.38
N ILE A 306 -9.81 14.67 16.38
CA ILE A 306 -8.81 14.71 17.44
C ILE A 306 -7.51 15.27 16.86
#